data_AF-A0A6J4M5K0-F1
#
_entry.id   AF-A0A6J4M5K0-F1
#
_cell.length_a   1.000
_cell.length_b   1.000
_cell.length_c   1.000
_cell.angle_alpha   90.00
_cell.angle_beta   90.00
_cell.angle_gamma   90.00
#
_symmetry.space_group_name_H-M   'P 1'
#
loop_
_entity.id
_entity.type
_entity.pdbx_description
1 polymer ?
#
loop_
_entity_poly.entity_id
_entity_poly.type
_entity_poly.pdbx_seq_one_letter_code
_entity_poly.pdbx_strand_id
1 'polypeptide(L)' 'MSAGQRATDGDASGDDQVQALRRWEASGAVWRVLRRGGGTVTVALLTCDGGEQVGEARCDEDAVAAFLAGRSTNAD' A
#
# COMPACT_ATOMS: atom_id res chain seq x y z
N MET A 1 2.83 -19.53 12.86
CA MET A 1 1.96 -18.94 11.84
C MET A 1 2.81 -17.98 11.03
N SER A 2 3.45 -18.48 9.98
CA SER A 2 4.27 -17.69 9.04
C SER A 2 3.43 -17.45 7.79
N ALA A 3 2.90 -16.24 7.64
CA ALA A 3 2.59 -15.67 6.33
C ALA A 3 3.70 -14.64 6.10
N GLY A 4 4.45 -14.58 5.01
CA GLY A 4 4.25 -15.07 3.66
C GLY A 4 5.04 -14.11 2.78
N GLN A 5 6.35 -14.40 2.66
CA GLN A 5 7.32 -13.92 1.67
C GLN A 5 7.71 -12.42 1.58
N ARG A 6 9.00 -12.22 1.83
CA ARG A 6 9.97 -11.23 1.30
C ARG A 6 9.67 -10.77 -0.15
N ALA A 7 9.53 -9.46 -0.35
CA ALA A 7 9.71 -8.75 -1.63
C ALA A 7 10.47 -7.46 -1.32
N THR A 8 11.54 -7.01 -1.99
CA THR A 8 12.43 -7.50 -3.06
C THR A 8 13.69 -6.62 -2.94
N ASP A 9 14.86 -7.18 -3.25
CA ASP A 9 16.09 -6.43 -3.52
C ASP A 9 15.94 -5.70 -4.86
N GLY A 10 16.15 -4.38 -4.88
CA GLY A 10 16.39 -3.56 -6.10
C GLY A 10 15.17 -2.94 -6.80
N ASP A 11 14.92 -1.65 -6.54
CA ASP A 11 14.10 -0.70 -7.33
C ASP A 11 12.64 -1.11 -7.66
N ALA A 12 11.78 -1.12 -6.64
CA ALA A 12 10.34 -0.97 -6.86
C ALA A 12 10.09 0.49 -7.31
N SER A 13 10.26 0.73 -8.60
CA SER A 13 9.92 1.99 -9.25
C SER A 13 8.50 2.40 -8.86
N GLY A 14 8.22 3.70 -8.88
CA GLY A 14 6.95 4.22 -8.38
C GLY A 14 5.70 3.58 -9.01
N ASP A 15 5.80 3.15 -10.27
CA ASP A 15 4.74 2.41 -10.95
C ASP A 15 4.46 1.05 -10.29
N ASP A 16 5.48 0.26 -9.95
CA ASP A 16 5.31 -1.04 -9.28
C ASP A 16 4.58 -0.91 -7.94
N GLN A 17 4.89 0.15 -7.20
CA GLN A 17 4.23 0.45 -5.92
C GLN A 17 2.74 0.76 -6.13
N VAL A 18 2.41 1.58 -7.13
CA VAL A 18 1.03 1.89 -7.49
C VAL A 18 0.29 0.64 -7.98
N GLN A 19 0.93 -0.18 -8.81
CA GLN A 19 0.34 -1.43 -9.31
C GLN A 19 0.04 -2.43 -8.19
N ALA A 20 0.91 -2.51 -7.18
CA ALA A 20 0.66 -3.34 -6.00
C ALA A 20 -0.60 -2.89 -5.25
N LEU A 21 -0.79 -1.58 -5.03
CA LEU A 21 -1.99 -1.05 -4.37
C LEU A 21 -3.25 -1.25 -5.22
N ARG A 22 -3.18 -1.00 -6.53
CA ARG A 22 -4.28 -1.27 -7.46
C ARG A 22 -4.69 -2.74 -7.46
N ARG A 23 -3.73 -3.65 -7.46
CA ARG A 23 -3.99 -5.09 -7.37
C ARG A 23 -4.65 -5.46 -6.04
N TRP A 24 -4.25 -4.81 -4.96
CA TRP A 24 -4.86 -4.98 -3.63
C TRP A 24 -6.33 -4.55 -3.65
N GLU A 25 -6.62 -3.36 -4.16
CA GLU A 25 -8.00 -2.86 -4.35
C GLU A 25 -8.83 -3.79 -5.24
N ALA A 26 -8.26 -4.24 -6.36
CA ALA A 26 -8.92 -5.14 -7.30
C ALA A 26 -9.25 -6.51 -6.69
N SER A 27 -8.55 -6.91 -5.63
CA SER A 27 -8.86 -8.12 -4.86
C SER A 27 -10.01 -7.91 -3.85
N GLY A 28 -10.56 -6.71 -3.78
CA GLY A 28 -11.54 -6.30 -2.78
C GLY A 28 -10.92 -5.99 -1.42
N ALA A 29 -9.59 -5.89 -1.33
CA ALA A 29 -8.88 -5.68 -0.10
C ALA A 29 -8.64 -4.18 0.17
N VAL A 30 -8.64 -3.80 1.45
CA VAL A 30 -8.54 -2.40 1.85
C VAL A 30 -7.09 -2.04 2.10
N TRP A 31 -6.66 -0.86 1.65
CA TRP A 31 -5.43 -0.25 2.13
C TRP A 31 -5.75 1.05 2.88
N ARG A 32 -4.86 1.42 3.79
CA ARG A 32 -4.96 2.65 4.59
C ARG A 32 -3.60 3.27 4.84
N VAL A 33 -3.45 4.57 4.57
CA VAL A 33 -2.27 5.35 4.93
C VAL A 33 -2.16 5.43 6.45
N LEU A 34 -1.08 4.90 6.99
CA LEU A 34 -0.73 4.99 8.41
C LEU A 34 0.09 6.23 8.70
N ARG A 35 1.06 6.51 7.83
CA ARG A 35 2.01 7.61 7.98
C ARG A 35 2.38 8.19 6.63
N ARG A 36 2.50 9.50 6.57
CA ARG A 36 3.08 10.25 5.45
C ARG A 36 4.11 11.23 6.02
N GLY A 37 5.28 11.31 5.39
CA GLY A 37 6.30 12.27 5.76
C GLY A 37 7.71 11.85 5.37
N GLY A 38 8.57 12.85 5.16
CA GLY A 38 9.96 12.65 4.76
C GLY A 38 10.10 12.00 3.38
N GLY A 39 9.16 12.28 2.45
CA GLY A 39 9.15 11.70 1.10
C GLY A 39 8.72 10.24 1.04
N THR A 40 8.19 9.67 2.13
CA THR A 40 7.70 8.30 2.17
C THR A 40 6.28 8.25 2.70
N VAL A 41 5.46 7.36 2.13
CA VAL A 41 4.16 6.97 2.66
C VAL A 41 4.20 5.50 3.11
N THR A 42 3.69 5.22 4.31
CA THR A 42 3.45 3.86 4.79
C THR A 42 1.97 3.58 4.77
N VAL A 43 1.57 2.52 4.07
CA VAL A 43 0.19 2.06 4.00
C VAL A 43 0.06 0.68 4.65
N ALA A 44 -0.95 0.52 5.51
CA ALA A 44 -1.43 -0.76 5.94
C ALA A 44 -2.18 -1.43 4.80
N LEU A 45 -1.90 -2.72 4.60
CA LEU A 45 -2.69 -3.61 3.77
C LEU A 45 -3.58 -4.41 4.70
N LEU A 46 -4.90 -4.24 4.55
CA LEU A 46 -5.91 -4.91 5.34
C LEU A 46 -6.59 -6.00 4.52
N THR A 47 -7.23 -6.95 5.20
CA THR A 47 -8.07 -7.98 4.58
C THR A 47 -9.23 -7.38 3.77
N CYS A 48 -9.92 -8.22 2.99
CA CYS A 48 -11.13 -7.85 2.26
C CYS A 48 -12.23 -7.25 3.15
N ASP A 49 -12.31 -7.68 4.41
CA ASP A 49 -13.26 -7.15 5.39
C ASP A 49 -12.80 -5.82 6.01
N GLY A 50 -11.56 -5.39 5.75
CA GLY A 50 -10.98 -4.16 6.31
C GLY A 50 -10.73 -4.20 7.82
N GLY A 51 -11.01 -5.33 8.47
CA GLY A 51 -10.91 -5.50 9.92
C GLY A 51 -9.53 -5.87 10.44
N GLU A 52 -8.68 -6.52 9.63
CA GLU A 52 -7.36 -7.01 10.07
C GLU A 52 -6.24 -6.56 9.12
N GLN A 53 -5.15 -6.05 9.69
CA GLN A 53 -3.94 -5.71 8.95
C GLN A 53 -3.12 -6.97 8.66
N VAL A 54 -2.92 -7.28 7.37
CA VAL A 54 -2.12 -8.42 6.91
C VAL A 54 -0.72 -8.02 6.48
N GLY A 55 -0.47 -6.74 6.25
CA GLY A 55 0.85 -6.25 5.88
C GLY A 55 1.00 -4.74 5.92
N GLU A 56 2.22 -4.30 5.62
CA GLU A 56 2.58 -2.89 5.44
C GLU A 56 3.36 -2.75 4.14
N ALA A 57 2.98 -1.77 3.33
CA ALA A 57 3.76 -1.36 2.18
C ALA A 57 4.34 0.03 2.42
N ARG A 58 5.64 0.16 2.18
CA ARG A 58 6.35 1.43 2.22
C ARG A 58 6.52 1.90 0.78
N CYS A 59 5.98 3.06 0.46
CA CYS A 59 5.97 3.65 -0.85
C CYS A 59 6.67 5.01 -0.82
N ASP A 60 7.19 5.44 -1.96
CA ASP A 60 7.73 6.78 -2.11
C ASP A 60 6.57 7.77 -2.29
N GLU A 61 6.60 8.91 -1.60
CA GLU A 61 5.47 9.86 -1.61
C GLU A 61 5.21 10.39 -3.01
N ASP A 62 6.25 10.78 -3.75
CA ASP A 62 6.13 11.26 -5.13
C ASP A 62 5.62 10.18 -6.09
N ALA A 63 5.99 8.92 -5.86
CA ALA A 63 5.55 7.79 -6.67
C ALA A 63 4.04 7.52 -6.56
N VAL A 64 3.52 7.51 -5.33
CA VAL A 64 2.10 7.16 -5.08
C VAL A 64 1.20 8.38 -4.90
N ALA A 65 1.73 9.60 -4.85
CA ALA A 65 0.95 10.83 -4.65
C ALA A 65 -0.23 10.95 -5.63
N ALA A 66 0.03 10.71 -6.92
CA ALA A 66 -1.01 10.77 -7.96
C ALA A 66 -2.06 9.66 -7.79
N PHE A 67 -1.67 8.48 -7.33
CA PHE A 67 -2.59 7.35 -7.08
C PHE A 67 -3.45 7.56 -5.83
N LEU A 68 -2.84 8.04 -4.74
CA LEU A 68 -3.55 8.36 -3.51
C LEU A 68 -4.50 9.54 -3.75
N ALA A 69 -4.11 10.54 -4.54
CA ALA A 69 -4.93 11.71 -4.87
C ALA A 69 -5.54 12.37 -3.63
N GLY A 70 -4.79 12.39 -2.51
CA GLY A 70 -5.25 12.91 -1.22
C GLY A 70 -6.04 11.93 -0.35
N ARG A 71 -6.37 10.73 -0.84
CA ARG A 71 -7.06 9.68 -0.08
C ARG A 71 -6.13 9.07 0.96
N SER A 72 -6.68 8.81 2.14
CA SER A 72 -6.02 8.07 3.23
C SER A 72 -6.42 6.60 3.28
N THR A 73 -7.42 6.17 2.52
CA THR A 73 -7.87 4.78 2.37
C THR A 73 -8.70 4.62 1.09
N ASN A 74 -8.86 3.39 0.59
CA ASN A 74 -9.79 3.09 -0.50
C ASN A 74 -11.19 2.67 -0.03
N ALA A 75 -11.41 2.52 1.27
CA ALA A 75 -12.72 2.14 1.83
C ALA A 75 -13.63 3.36 2.13
N ASP A 76 -13.35 4.51 1.51
CA ASP A 76 -14.18 5.72 1.60
C ASP A 76 -15.42 5.62 0.70
#